data_AF-V4HI41-F1
#
_entry.id   AF-V4HI41-F1
#
_cell.length_a   1.000
_cell.length_b   1.000
_cell.length_c   1.000
_cell.angle_alpha   90.00
_cell.angle_beta   90.00
_cell.angle_gamma   90.00
#
_symmetry.space_group_name_H-M   'P 1'
#
loop_
_entity.id
_entity.type
_entity.pdbx_description
1 polymer ?
#
loop_
_entity_poly.entity_id
_entity_poly.type
_entity_poly.pdbx_seq_one_letter_code
_entity_poly.pdbx_strand_id
1 'polypeptide(L)'
;RRGGDPGRRGGSSPVDDGPGGDDAAGTDDPATGAADAATDAVDSADAAADPTDADTTDADPTARERLRAARDEARERLAETETELESVRAEAEESEAERRRLREENDRLRDRIEELEAELESAREEAAAARERAPDVPAERAVHADRALAGTNLFVRYESKSGPTLEEALAGNATAAEVNDNLRVERHTDFDAEAVVVDGRPFAEFLADTIEYGFVEWAVRDLLYEIRDTRNQSSLRALFTALPKVDRAELHGTVDLVDEEGKRDEERAFDVVLRDRMGTPLVVADVTDSREPTTESMLDELVGGANDVAGRDDGLCAAFSVTASFFEPGALEAAADATGGGLLGRGKHKSFVRLSRKRGFHLCLVEARDGEFHVTVPEL
;
A
#
# COMPACT_ATOMS: atom_id res chain seq x y z
N ARG A 1 41.85 -25.26 -41.41
CA ARG A 1 41.55 -25.72 -42.79
C ARG A 1 40.05 -25.72 -42.96
N ARG A 2 39.53 -24.85 -43.86
CA ARG A 2 38.25 -24.85 -44.61
C ARG A 2 36.95 -25.02 -43.79
N GLY A 3 35.98 -24.10 -43.78
CA GLY A 3 35.45 -23.24 -44.86
C GLY A 3 34.00 -23.72 -45.14
N GLY A 4 32.99 -22.91 -45.44
CA GLY A 4 32.89 -21.47 -45.69
C GLY A 4 31.41 -21.06 -45.84
N ASP A 5 31.21 -19.75 -45.90
CA ASP A 5 30.00 -19.02 -46.30
C ASP A 5 29.62 -19.30 -47.78
N PRO A 6 28.33 -19.17 -48.16
CA PRO A 6 27.95 -17.93 -48.87
C PRO A 6 26.50 -17.43 -48.65
N GLY A 7 26.33 -16.11 -48.61
CA GLY A 7 25.56 -15.41 -49.66
C GLY A 7 24.17 -14.79 -49.35
N ARG A 8 24.18 -13.49 -49.06
CA ARG A 8 23.28 -12.37 -49.47
C ARG A 8 22.04 -12.65 -50.38
N ARG A 9 20.92 -11.99 -50.01
CA ARG A 9 19.93 -11.16 -50.78
C ARG A 9 18.63 -11.11 -49.93
N GLY A 10 17.83 -10.04 -49.75
CA GLY A 10 17.59 -8.79 -50.45
C GLY A 10 16.07 -8.65 -50.74
N GLY A 11 15.43 -7.54 -50.35
CA GLY A 11 14.04 -7.15 -50.69
C GLY A 11 13.09 -7.16 -49.47
N SER A 12 12.52 -6.08 -48.91
CA SER A 12 12.06 -4.75 -49.35
C SER A 12 10.81 -4.73 -50.25
N SER A 13 9.77 -4.07 -49.69
CA SER A 13 8.59 -3.42 -50.31
C SER A 13 7.40 -4.32 -50.68
N PRO A 14 6.16 -3.78 -50.88
CA PRO A 14 5.72 -2.36 -51.03
C PRO A 14 4.47 -2.01 -50.15
N VAL A 15 4.18 -0.80 -49.65
CA VAL A 15 3.81 0.52 -50.24
C VAL A 15 2.96 0.44 -51.51
N ASP A 16 1.63 0.52 -51.37
CA ASP A 16 0.75 0.77 -52.50
C ASP A 16 0.18 2.20 -52.44
N ASP A 17 0.33 2.87 -53.57
CA ASP A 17 0.06 4.26 -53.88
C ASP A 17 -1.43 4.46 -54.28
N GLY A 18 -1.89 5.72 -54.19
CA GLY A 18 -3.19 6.19 -54.69
C GLY A 18 -3.31 6.13 -56.22
N PRO A 19 -4.34 6.78 -56.83
CA PRO A 19 -4.36 8.26 -56.91
C PRO A 19 -5.78 8.87 -56.82
N GLY A 20 -5.95 10.12 -56.34
CA GLY A 20 -5.81 11.37 -57.10
C GLY A 20 -7.19 12.04 -57.22
N GLY A 21 -7.40 13.35 -57.11
CA GLY A 21 -6.53 14.50 -56.87
C GLY A 21 -7.41 15.72 -56.54
N ASP A 22 -6.75 16.83 -56.19
CA ASP A 22 -7.01 18.23 -56.54
C ASP A 22 -8.47 18.76 -56.42
N ASP A 23 -8.80 19.88 -55.78
CA ASP A 23 -8.03 21.09 -55.54
C ASP A 23 -8.82 22.03 -54.60
N ALA A 24 -8.03 22.84 -53.89
CA ALA A 24 -8.25 24.26 -53.54
C ALA A 24 -9.27 24.69 -52.46
N ALA A 25 -8.67 25.28 -51.41
CA ALA A 25 -8.96 26.59 -50.79
C ALA A 25 -10.39 26.84 -50.25
N GLY A 26 -10.61 27.21 -48.98
CA GLY A 26 -9.76 27.96 -48.06
C GLY A 26 -10.54 29.20 -47.56
N THR A 27 -10.33 29.55 -46.29
CA THR A 27 -10.77 30.76 -45.56
C THR A 27 -12.24 30.77 -45.12
N ASP A 28 -12.54 30.53 -43.84
CA ASP A 28 -12.36 31.37 -42.63
C ASP A 28 -13.63 32.18 -42.31
N ASP A 29 -14.21 31.81 -41.16
CA ASP A 29 -14.89 32.59 -40.09
C ASP A 29 -14.77 34.14 -40.16
N PRO A 30 -15.58 34.98 -39.43
CA PRO A 30 -16.49 34.63 -38.32
C PRO A 30 -17.76 35.53 -38.15
N ALA A 31 -18.45 35.29 -37.02
CA ALA A 31 -18.99 36.28 -36.07
C ALA A 31 -20.34 37.00 -36.30
N THR A 32 -21.26 36.69 -35.39
CA THR A 32 -22.13 37.57 -34.55
C THR A 32 -22.75 38.84 -35.15
N GLY A 33 -24.07 39.01 -34.94
CA GLY A 33 -24.68 40.33 -34.97
C GLY A 33 -26.21 40.32 -34.92
N ALA A 34 -26.75 40.89 -33.85
CA ALA A 34 -28.17 41.01 -33.58
C ALA A 34 -28.83 42.18 -34.35
N ALA A 35 -30.16 42.10 -34.37
CA ALA A 35 -31.14 43.20 -34.30
C ALA A 35 -31.52 43.99 -35.58
N ASP A 36 -32.84 43.95 -35.79
CA ASP A 36 -33.75 45.09 -35.92
C ASP A 36 -34.20 45.61 -37.31
N ALA A 37 -35.46 46.05 -37.27
CA ALA A 37 -36.11 47.07 -38.10
C ALA A 37 -36.56 46.74 -39.55
N ALA A 38 -37.88 46.49 -39.64
CA ALA A 38 -38.87 47.40 -40.22
C ALA A 38 -38.91 47.69 -41.75
N THR A 39 -40.09 47.34 -42.29
CA THR A 39 -41.03 48.16 -43.10
C THR A 39 -40.87 48.32 -44.62
N ASP A 40 -42.08 48.31 -45.22
CA ASP A 40 -42.57 48.84 -46.50
C ASP A 40 -42.39 47.99 -47.77
N ALA A 41 -43.45 47.37 -48.29
CA ALA A 41 -44.58 47.94 -49.08
C ALA A 41 -44.27 47.75 -50.58
N VAL A 42 -45.14 47.44 -51.53
CA VAL A 42 -46.57 47.15 -51.75
C VAL A 42 -46.61 46.66 -53.21
N ASP A 43 -47.53 45.76 -53.63
CA ASP A 43 -48.48 46.05 -54.72
C ASP A 43 -49.51 44.92 -54.97
N SER A 44 -50.78 45.30 -54.82
CA SER A 44 -52.03 44.97 -55.52
C SER A 44 -52.30 43.63 -56.23
N ALA A 45 -53.43 43.00 -55.85
CA ALA A 45 -54.69 42.90 -56.62
C ALA A 45 -55.48 41.64 -56.17
N ASP A 46 -56.52 41.80 -55.36
CA ASP A 46 -57.94 41.89 -55.77
C ASP A 46 -58.57 40.53 -56.12
N ALA A 47 -59.40 40.03 -55.20
CA ALA A 47 -60.65 39.33 -55.50
C ALA A 47 -61.42 39.07 -54.20
N ALA A 48 -62.36 39.94 -53.91
CA ALA A 48 -63.40 39.73 -52.91
C ALA A 48 -64.27 38.51 -53.26
N ALA A 49 -64.46 37.61 -52.29
CA ALA A 49 -65.64 36.76 -52.22
C ALA A 49 -65.79 36.26 -50.77
N ASP A 50 -66.54 37.02 -49.98
CA ASP A 50 -67.28 36.43 -48.86
C ASP A 50 -68.60 35.93 -49.45
N PRO A 51 -68.94 34.66 -49.20
CA PRO A 51 -70.27 34.47 -48.66
C PRO A 51 -70.31 33.42 -47.54
N THR A 52 -70.90 33.87 -46.42
CA THR A 52 -71.99 33.20 -45.68
C THR A 52 -71.66 31.96 -44.86
N ASP A 53 -71.93 32.11 -43.56
CA ASP A 53 -72.51 31.10 -42.68
C ASP A 53 -73.27 29.99 -43.45
N ALA A 54 -72.70 28.78 -43.40
CA ALA A 54 -73.43 27.56 -43.65
C ALA A 54 -73.31 26.67 -42.41
N ASP A 55 -74.44 26.63 -41.74
CA ASP A 55 -74.89 25.75 -40.68
C ASP A 55 -74.36 24.30 -40.77
N THR A 56 -74.12 23.77 -39.58
CA THR A 56 -73.88 22.38 -39.23
C THR A 56 -74.81 21.36 -39.89
N THR A 57 -74.21 20.29 -40.45
CA THR A 57 -74.58 18.84 -40.46
C THR A 57 -74.07 18.25 -41.78
N ASP A 58 -73.22 17.23 -41.87
CA ASP A 58 -73.10 15.99 -41.13
C ASP A 58 -71.68 15.44 -41.41
N ALA A 59 -70.67 15.85 -40.62
CA ALA A 59 -69.37 15.21 -40.75
C ALA A 59 -69.51 13.78 -40.24
N ASP A 60 -69.38 12.83 -41.18
CA ASP A 60 -69.43 11.39 -40.98
C ASP A 60 -68.89 11.05 -39.57
N PRO A 61 -69.72 10.48 -38.68
CA PRO A 61 -69.29 10.17 -37.32
C PRO A 61 -68.00 9.34 -37.29
N THR A 62 -67.75 8.52 -38.31
CA THR A 62 -66.51 7.76 -38.45
C THR A 62 -65.29 8.63 -38.76
N ALA A 63 -65.44 9.77 -39.44
CA ALA A 63 -64.36 10.71 -39.73
C ALA A 63 -63.98 11.52 -38.48
N ARG A 64 -64.98 11.94 -37.68
CA ARG A 64 -64.74 12.59 -36.38
C ARG A 64 -64.08 11.64 -35.38
N GLU A 65 -64.48 10.38 -35.37
CA GLU A 65 -63.87 9.34 -34.53
C GLU A 65 -62.43 9.06 -34.93
N ARG A 66 -62.14 8.93 -36.24
CA ARG A 66 -60.77 8.81 -36.76
C ARG A 66 -59.87 9.99 -36.39
N LEU A 67 -60.37 11.23 -36.49
CA LEU A 67 -59.62 12.42 -36.08
C LEU A 67 -59.36 12.47 -34.57
N ARG A 68 -60.31 12.02 -33.74
CA ARG A 68 -60.12 11.90 -32.29
C ARG A 68 -59.04 10.86 -31.98
N ALA A 69 -59.11 9.69 -32.60
CA ALA A 69 -58.11 8.63 -32.44
C ALA A 69 -56.71 9.10 -32.85
N ALA A 70 -56.57 9.75 -34.02
CA ALA A 70 -55.28 10.27 -34.49
C ALA A 70 -54.71 11.36 -33.57
N ARG A 71 -55.56 12.21 -33.00
CA ARG A 71 -55.16 13.22 -32.02
C ARG A 71 -54.73 12.58 -30.70
N ASP A 72 -55.44 11.55 -30.25
CA ASP A 72 -55.12 10.87 -29.00
C ASP A 72 -53.81 10.05 -29.14
N GLU A 73 -53.59 9.41 -30.29
CA GLU A 73 -52.30 8.79 -30.67
C GLU A 73 -51.16 9.82 -30.79
N ALA A 74 -51.43 11.00 -31.35
CA ALA A 74 -50.44 12.08 -31.41
C ALA A 74 -50.08 12.61 -30.01
N ARG A 75 -51.05 12.67 -29.09
CA ARG A 75 -50.80 13.07 -27.70
C ARG A 75 -50.01 12.01 -26.93
N GLU A 76 -50.30 10.74 -27.16
CA GLU A 76 -49.55 9.63 -26.56
C GLU A 76 -48.10 9.65 -27.03
N ARG A 77 -47.85 9.78 -28.34
CA ARG A 77 -46.49 9.93 -28.88
C ARG A 77 -45.78 11.18 -28.37
N LEU A 78 -46.50 12.29 -28.20
CA LEU A 78 -45.93 13.51 -27.62
C LEU A 78 -45.50 13.27 -26.17
N ALA A 79 -46.34 12.65 -25.35
CA ALA A 79 -46.02 12.34 -23.95
C ALA A 79 -44.85 11.35 -23.83
N GLU A 80 -44.78 10.36 -24.71
CA GLU A 80 -43.65 9.42 -24.80
C GLU A 80 -42.35 10.16 -25.16
N THR A 81 -42.39 11.02 -26.20
CA THR A 81 -41.23 11.82 -26.62
C THR A 81 -40.79 12.79 -25.53
N GLU A 82 -41.73 13.40 -24.81
CA GLU A 82 -41.43 14.30 -23.69
C GLU A 82 -40.72 13.55 -22.55
N THR A 83 -41.15 12.32 -22.25
CA THR A 83 -40.53 11.45 -21.24
C THR A 83 -39.13 11.02 -21.67
N GLU A 84 -38.95 10.61 -22.93
CA GLU A 84 -37.64 10.25 -23.48
C GLU A 84 -36.68 11.44 -23.46
N LEU A 85 -37.17 12.63 -23.82
CA LEU A 85 -36.39 13.86 -23.79
C LEU A 85 -35.95 14.23 -22.36
N GLU A 86 -36.81 14.04 -21.36
CA GLU A 86 -36.46 14.25 -19.95
C GLU A 86 -35.40 13.25 -19.49
N SER A 87 -35.52 11.98 -19.85
CA SER A 87 -34.52 10.95 -19.54
C SER A 87 -33.16 11.27 -20.15
N VAL A 88 -33.12 11.61 -21.44
CA VAL A 88 -31.87 11.96 -22.14
C VAL A 88 -31.21 13.21 -21.55
N ARG A 89 -32.00 14.18 -21.09
CA ARG A 89 -31.47 15.37 -20.40
C ARG A 89 -30.84 15.02 -19.06
N ALA A 90 -31.49 14.16 -18.27
CA ALA A 90 -30.95 13.71 -16.99
C ALA A 90 -29.62 12.96 -17.17
N GLU A 91 -29.55 12.05 -18.16
CA GLU A 91 -28.32 11.32 -18.49
C GLU A 91 -27.20 12.25 -18.97
N ALA A 92 -27.53 13.29 -19.74
CA ALA A 92 -26.57 14.28 -20.19
C ALA A 92 -26.02 15.12 -19.02
N GLU A 93 -26.87 15.52 -18.08
CA GLU A 93 -26.47 16.25 -16.87
C GLU A 93 -25.57 15.39 -15.95
N GLU A 94 -25.91 14.11 -15.78
CA GLU A 94 -25.09 13.15 -15.02
C GLU A 94 -23.71 12.95 -15.67
N SER A 95 -23.69 12.72 -16.99
CA SER A 95 -22.45 12.57 -17.75
C SER A 95 -21.58 13.82 -17.70
N GLU A 96 -22.19 15.02 -17.72
CA GLU A 96 -21.44 16.27 -17.59
C GLU A 96 -20.83 16.43 -16.19
N ALA A 97 -21.58 16.06 -15.14
CA ALA A 97 -21.09 16.08 -13.77
C ALA A 97 -19.92 15.09 -13.58
N GLU A 98 -20.01 13.89 -14.14
CA GLU A 98 -18.93 12.90 -14.11
C GLU A 98 -17.70 13.42 -14.87
N ARG A 99 -17.87 13.97 -16.07
CA ARG A 99 -16.76 14.58 -16.82
C ARG A 99 -16.11 15.74 -16.07
N ARG A 100 -16.87 16.52 -15.30
CA ARG A 100 -16.32 17.60 -14.47
C ARG A 100 -15.48 17.03 -13.34
N ARG A 101 -16.01 16.05 -12.60
CA ARG A 101 -15.30 15.35 -11.53
C ARG A 101 -13.99 14.72 -12.01
N LEU A 102 -14.02 14.02 -13.14
CA LEU A 102 -12.84 13.37 -13.72
C LEU A 102 -11.79 14.39 -14.18
N ARG A 103 -12.20 15.56 -14.70
CA ARG A 103 -11.25 16.64 -15.03
C ARG A 103 -10.58 17.20 -13.78
N GLU A 104 -11.34 17.49 -12.73
CA GLU A 104 -10.80 17.97 -11.46
C GLU A 104 -9.84 16.94 -10.83
N GLU A 105 -10.16 15.65 -10.93
CA GLU A 105 -9.27 14.58 -10.48
C GLU A 105 -8.00 14.51 -11.33
N ASN A 106 -8.12 14.66 -12.65
CA ASN A 106 -6.96 14.65 -13.54
C ASN A 106 -6.03 15.84 -13.27
N ASP A 107 -6.58 17.02 -13.00
CA ASP A 107 -5.80 18.21 -12.66
C ASP A 107 -5.11 18.03 -11.30
N ARG A 108 -5.80 17.51 -10.26
CA ARG A 108 -5.17 17.16 -8.98
C ARG A 108 -4.03 16.14 -9.12
N LEU A 109 -4.22 15.12 -9.96
CA LEU A 109 -3.18 14.11 -10.20
C LEU A 109 -1.98 14.68 -10.96
N ARG A 110 -2.20 15.60 -11.90
CA ARG A 110 -1.12 16.32 -12.58
C ARG A 110 -0.32 17.18 -11.60
N ASP A 111 -1.00 17.97 -10.77
CA ASP A 111 -0.35 18.80 -9.75
C ASP A 111 0.51 17.93 -8.82
N ARG A 112 0.00 16.75 -8.41
CA ARG A 112 0.76 15.80 -7.57
C ARG A 112 1.96 15.19 -8.29
N ILE A 113 1.84 14.90 -9.59
CA ILE A 113 2.98 14.42 -10.40
C ILE A 113 4.06 15.51 -10.46
N GLU A 114 3.69 16.76 -10.73
CA GLU A 114 4.63 17.87 -10.80
C GLU A 114 5.34 18.09 -9.45
N GLU A 115 4.61 18.01 -8.34
CA GLU A 115 5.16 18.06 -6.98
C GLU A 115 6.16 16.93 -6.73
N LEU A 116 5.77 15.68 -7.01
CA LEU A 116 6.64 14.51 -6.82
C LEU A 116 7.88 14.55 -7.72
N GLU A 117 7.75 15.03 -8.96
CA GLU A 117 8.90 15.22 -9.86
C GLU A 117 9.88 16.26 -9.32
N ALA A 118 9.37 17.36 -8.73
CA ALA A 118 10.19 18.39 -8.10
C ALA A 118 10.89 17.87 -6.83
N GLU A 119 10.18 17.13 -5.98
CA GLU A 119 10.75 16.47 -4.80
C GLU A 119 11.85 15.48 -5.20
N LEU A 120 11.61 14.70 -6.25
CA LEU A 120 12.54 13.70 -6.72
C LEU A 120 13.82 14.33 -7.31
N GLU A 121 13.69 15.47 -8.00
CA GLU A 121 14.87 16.21 -8.47
C GLU A 121 15.65 16.83 -7.31
N SER A 122 14.96 17.42 -6.32
CA SER A 122 15.61 17.92 -5.09
C SER A 122 16.38 16.80 -4.37
N ALA A 123 15.75 15.63 -4.19
CA ALA A 123 16.38 14.47 -3.56
C ALA A 123 17.61 13.97 -4.36
N ARG A 124 17.56 14.03 -5.69
CA ARG A 124 18.72 13.70 -6.54
C ARG A 124 19.87 14.69 -6.38
N GLU A 125 19.57 15.98 -6.32
CA GLU A 125 20.58 17.02 -6.08
C GLU A 125 21.21 16.88 -4.70
N GLU A 126 20.40 16.61 -3.67
CA GLU A 126 20.88 16.33 -2.32
C GLU A 126 21.77 15.08 -2.27
N ALA A 127 21.36 14.00 -2.94
CA ALA A 127 22.14 12.77 -3.04
C ALA A 127 23.47 13.00 -3.78
N ALA A 128 23.48 13.81 -4.84
CA ALA A 128 24.71 14.17 -5.55
C ALA A 128 25.66 14.99 -4.65
N ALA A 129 25.14 15.98 -3.94
CA ALA A 129 25.92 16.78 -3.01
C ALA A 129 26.41 15.97 -1.79
N ALA A 130 25.66 14.95 -1.35
CA ALA A 130 26.08 14.01 -0.33
C ALA A 130 27.23 13.12 -0.83
N ARG A 131 27.16 12.62 -2.07
CA ARG A 131 28.24 11.86 -2.70
C ARG A 131 29.54 12.65 -2.83
N GLU A 132 29.47 13.95 -3.13
CA GLU A 132 30.67 14.80 -3.18
C GLU A 132 31.33 15.02 -1.81
N ARG A 133 30.55 14.94 -0.72
CA ARG A 133 31.06 15.08 0.66
C ARG A 133 31.47 13.75 1.28
N ALA A 134 31.02 12.63 0.72
CA ALA A 134 31.38 11.31 1.20
C ALA A 134 32.88 11.06 0.98
N PRO A 135 33.57 10.41 1.92
CA PRO A 135 34.94 9.98 1.69
C PRO A 135 35.02 9.09 0.44
N ASP A 136 36.16 9.16 -0.28
CA ASP A 136 36.46 8.29 -1.43
C ASP A 136 36.58 6.82 -0.97
N VAL A 137 35.43 6.18 -0.77
CA VAL A 137 35.31 4.75 -0.55
C VAL A 137 35.22 4.11 -1.94
N PRO A 138 36.13 3.19 -2.29
CA PRO A 138 36.01 2.45 -3.55
C PRO A 138 34.63 1.82 -3.63
N ALA A 139 33.94 1.99 -4.76
CA ALA A 139 32.57 1.49 -4.96
C ALA A 139 32.42 -0.01 -4.64
N GLU A 140 33.50 -0.78 -4.77
CA GLU A 140 33.58 -2.21 -4.43
C GLU A 140 33.39 -2.50 -2.92
N ARG A 141 33.56 -1.49 -2.05
CA ARG A 141 33.42 -1.59 -0.59
C ARG A 141 32.13 -0.95 -0.06
N ALA A 142 31.41 -0.21 -0.89
CA ALA A 142 30.16 0.45 -0.50
C ALA A 142 28.98 -0.53 -0.69
N VAL A 143 28.19 -0.71 0.36
CA VAL A 143 26.97 -1.54 0.33
C VAL A 143 25.79 -0.68 0.79
N HIS A 144 24.64 -0.83 0.13
CA HIS A 144 23.41 -0.16 0.53
C HIS A 144 22.89 -0.70 1.87
N ALA A 145 22.27 0.17 2.68
CA ALA A 145 21.71 -0.18 4.00
C ALA A 145 20.85 -1.45 3.97
N ASP A 146 19.82 -1.50 3.13
CA ASP A 146 18.92 -2.65 3.00
C ASP A 146 19.66 -3.94 2.66
N ARG A 147 20.67 -3.85 1.77
CA ARG A 147 21.47 -5.01 1.41
C ARG A 147 22.38 -5.46 2.55
N ALA A 148 22.93 -4.51 3.32
CA ALA A 148 23.76 -4.82 4.47
C ALA A 148 22.94 -5.48 5.58
N LEU A 149 21.70 -5.00 5.82
CA LEU A 149 20.78 -5.59 6.78
C LEU A 149 20.31 -6.99 6.32
N ALA A 150 19.78 -7.13 5.10
CA ALA A 150 19.36 -8.42 4.55
C ALA A 150 20.47 -9.48 4.50
N GLY A 151 21.74 -9.05 4.36
CA GLY A 151 22.92 -9.92 4.40
C GLY A 151 23.39 -10.29 5.82
N THR A 152 22.73 -9.80 6.87
CA THR A 152 23.14 -9.92 8.27
C THR A 152 22.20 -10.81 9.07
N ASN A 153 22.79 -11.79 9.74
CA ASN A 153 22.13 -12.65 10.73
C ASN A 153 22.78 -12.44 12.09
N LEU A 154 21.98 -12.39 13.14
CA LEU A 154 22.43 -12.32 14.53
C LEU A 154 22.13 -13.64 15.22
N PHE A 155 23.06 -14.16 16.00
CA PHE A 155 22.94 -15.44 16.68
C PHE A 155 23.04 -15.28 18.19
N VAL A 156 22.07 -15.83 18.92
CA VAL A 156 22.09 -15.84 20.38
C VAL A 156 22.98 -16.97 20.87
N ARG A 157 24.08 -16.63 21.50
CA ARG A 157 25.10 -17.55 22.02
C ARG A 157 25.39 -17.26 23.48
N TYR A 158 26.02 -18.23 24.13
CA TYR A 158 26.46 -18.11 25.51
C TYR A 158 27.96 -18.37 25.58
N GLU A 159 28.69 -17.48 26.25
CA GLU A 159 30.15 -17.60 26.41
C GLU A 159 30.51 -18.90 27.13
N SER A 160 29.77 -19.24 28.18
CA SER A 160 29.93 -20.49 28.93
C SER A 160 28.68 -21.35 28.85
N LYS A 161 28.88 -22.63 28.50
CA LYS A 161 27.83 -23.67 28.49
C LYS A 161 27.28 -24.00 29.87
N SER A 162 28.02 -23.70 30.94
CA SER A 162 27.60 -23.91 32.32
C SER A 162 27.20 -22.60 33.01
N GLY A 163 27.21 -21.49 32.27
CA GLY A 163 26.78 -20.19 32.77
C GLY A 163 25.26 -20.02 32.67
N PRO A 164 24.72 -18.97 33.29
CA PRO A 164 23.29 -18.68 33.27
C PRO A 164 22.73 -18.49 31.87
N THR A 165 21.50 -18.96 31.62
CA THR A 165 20.82 -18.87 30.32
C THR A 165 19.40 -18.30 30.42
N LEU A 166 18.82 -17.89 29.28
CA LEU A 166 17.41 -17.49 29.21
C LEU A 166 16.45 -18.61 29.61
N GLU A 167 16.81 -19.89 29.40
CA GLU A 167 16.00 -21.03 29.86
C GLU A 167 15.97 -21.09 31.40
N GLU A 168 17.10 -20.81 32.05
CA GLU A 168 17.17 -20.73 33.52
C GLU A 168 16.45 -19.49 34.06
N ALA A 169 16.53 -18.36 33.35
CA ALA A 169 15.77 -17.15 33.68
C ALA A 169 14.25 -17.37 33.57
N LEU A 170 13.79 -18.10 32.53
CA LEU A 170 12.40 -18.50 32.37
C LEU A 170 11.92 -19.33 33.58
N ALA A 171 12.78 -20.22 34.08
CA ALA A 171 12.52 -21.01 35.29
C ALA A 171 12.61 -20.21 36.59
N GLY A 172 13.01 -18.94 36.54
CA GLY A 172 13.18 -18.06 37.70
C GLY A 172 14.49 -18.29 38.48
N ASN A 173 15.48 -18.94 37.87
CA ASN A 173 16.73 -19.34 38.52
C ASN A 173 17.92 -18.43 38.20
N ALA A 174 17.74 -17.41 37.37
CA ALA A 174 18.79 -16.46 37.00
C ALA A 174 18.24 -15.03 36.87
N THR A 175 19.07 -14.06 37.26
CA THR A 175 18.81 -12.62 37.11
C THR A 175 19.19 -12.13 35.71
N ALA A 176 18.74 -10.93 35.34
CA ALA A 176 19.10 -10.30 34.07
C ALA A 176 20.61 -10.09 33.93
N ALA A 177 21.27 -9.57 34.97
CA ALA A 177 22.71 -9.37 34.98
C ALA A 177 23.47 -10.68 34.74
N GLU A 178 23.11 -11.75 35.47
CA GLU A 178 23.76 -13.07 35.34
C GLU A 178 23.67 -13.67 33.93
N VAL A 179 22.50 -13.55 33.28
CA VAL A 179 22.32 -14.06 31.92
C VAL A 179 23.00 -13.15 30.90
N ASN A 180 22.83 -11.83 31.02
CA ASN A 180 23.39 -10.87 30.07
C ASN A 180 24.93 -10.87 30.09
N ASP A 181 25.55 -11.10 31.24
CA ASP A 181 27.00 -11.31 31.37
C ASP A 181 27.47 -12.52 30.56
N ASN A 182 26.67 -13.57 30.44
CA ASN A 182 26.99 -14.78 29.68
C ASN A 182 26.49 -14.74 28.22
N LEU A 183 25.46 -13.96 27.91
CA LEU A 183 24.81 -13.90 26.59
C LEU A 183 25.61 -13.04 25.59
N ARG A 184 25.81 -13.56 24.39
CA ARG A 184 26.46 -12.91 23.26
C ARG A 184 25.53 -12.92 22.06
N VAL A 185 25.39 -11.78 21.40
CA VAL A 185 24.72 -11.67 20.10
C VAL A 185 25.83 -11.64 19.05
N GLU A 186 26.08 -12.79 18.44
CA GLU A 186 27.12 -12.94 17.44
C GLU A 186 26.62 -12.57 16.05
N ARG A 187 27.37 -11.74 15.35
CA ARG A 187 27.03 -11.29 14.00
C ARG A 187 27.62 -12.23 12.94
N HIS A 188 26.81 -12.61 11.97
CA HIS A 188 27.22 -13.32 10.77
C HIS A 188 26.72 -12.60 9.53
N THR A 189 27.64 -12.24 8.64
CA THR A 189 27.33 -11.55 7.37
C THR A 189 27.65 -12.45 6.18
N ASP A 190 26.98 -12.24 5.05
CA ASP A 190 27.34 -12.87 3.77
C ASP A 190 28.42 -12.09 2.99
N PHE A 191 28.82 -10.94 3.51
CA PHE A 191 29.92 -10.09 3.05
C PHE A 191 31.02 -9.93 4.11
N ASP A 192 32.17 -9.38 3.73
CA ASP A 192 33.26 -9.06 4.66
C ASP A 192 32.94 -7.79 5.47
N ALA A 193 32.49 -8.00 6.70
CA ALA A 193 32.07 -6.93 7.62
C ALA A 193 33.17 -5.91 7.98
N GLU A 194 34.45 -6.27 7.87
CA GLU A 194 35.57 -5.35 8.17
C GLU A 194 35.93 -4.47 6.96
N ALA A 195 35.60 -4.93 5.75
CA ALA A 195 35.90 -4.22 4.52
C ALA A 195 34.76 -3.31 4.02
N VAL A 196 33.53 -3.55 4.49
CA VAL A 196 32.32 -2.88 4.01
C VAL A 196 32.04 -1.56 4.76
N VAL A 197 31.60 -0.57 3.98
CA VAL A 197 31.10 0.72 4.43
C VAL A 197 29.65 0.86 3.97
N VAL A 198 28.78 1.32 4.87
CA VAL A 198 27.37 1.60 4.61
C VAL A 198 27.13 3.07 4.92
N ASP A 199 26.57 3.82 3.97
CA ASP A 199 26.32 5.26 4.08
C ASP A 199 27.52 6.07 4.59
N GLY A 200 28.72 5.70 4.12
CA GLY A 200 29.98 6.36 4.48
C GLY A 200 30.56 5.99 5.84
N ARG A 201 29.93 5.09 6.60
CA ARG A 201 30.38 4.63 7.92
C ARG A 201 30.77 3.14 7.93
N PRO A 202 31.71 2.71 8.79
CA PRO A 202 32.03 1.29 8.95
C PRO A 202 30.76 0.49 9.27
N PHE A 203 30.59 -0.67 8.65
CA PHE A 203 29.38 -1.48 8.82
C PHE A 203 29.04 -1.78 10.29
N ALA A 204 30.04 -2.01 11.14
CA ALA A 204 29.80 -2.27 12.55
C ALA A 204 29.18 -1.08 13.31
N GLU A 205 29.54 0.15 12.94
CA GLU A 205 28.96 1.37 13.51
C GLU A 205 27.54 1.58 12.96
N PHE A 206 27.37 1.44 11.64
CA PHE A 206 26.05 1.50 11.01
C PHE A 206 25.06 0.54 11.69
N LEU A 207 25.43 -0.73 11.82
CA LEU A 207 24.56 -1.76 12.38
C LEU A 207 24.18 -1.47 13.84
N ALA A 208 25.14 -1.04 14.66
CA ALA A 208 24.91 -0.75 16.07
C ALA A 208 23.90 0.39 16.30
N ASP A 209 23.77 1.29 15.33
CA ASP A 209 22.84 2.42 15.38
C ASP A 209 21.44 2.10 14.81
N THR A 210 21.23 0.91 14.22
CA THR A 210 19.93 0.53 13.65
C THR A 210 18.92 0.11 14.71
N ILE A 211 17.65 0.45 14.49
CA ILE A 211 16.55 0.03 15.38
C ILE A 211 16.38 -1.49 15.33
N GLU A 212 16.59 -2.13 14.18
CA GLU A 212 16.52 -3.57 14.00
C GLU A 212 17.52 -4.29 14.92
N TYR A 213 18.78 -3.83 14.96
CA TYR A 213 19.79 -4.39 15.85
C TYR A 213 19.44 -4.15 17.33
N GLY A 214 19.04 -2.93 17.68
CA GLY A 214 18.62 -2.58 19.03
C GLY A 214 17.42 -3.42 19.50
N PHE A 215 16.44 -3.65 18.64
CA PHE A 215 15.26 -4.45 18.92
C PHE A 215 15.63 -5.90 19.22
N VAL A 216 16.56 -6.49 18.45
CA VAL A 216 17.03 -7.85 18.71
C VAL A 216 17.75 -7.93 20.05
N GLU A 217 18.66 -6.99 20.34
CA GLU A 217 19.37 -6.93 21.62
C GLU A 217 18.38 -6.84 22.79
N TRP A 218 17.43 -5.90 22.74
CA TRP A 218 16.40 -5.72 23.76
C TRP A 218 15.51 -6.97 23.92
N ALA A 219 15.04 -7.55 22.81
CA ALA A 219 14.13 -8.70 22.84
C ALA A 219 14.78 -9.91 23.53
N VAL A 220 16.08 -10.14 23.34
CA VAL A 220 16.78 -11.29 23.94
C VAL A 220 17.37 -11.00 25.31
N ARG A 221 17.62 -9.73 25.67
CA ARG A 221 18.25 -9.36 26.94
C ARG A 221 17.29 -8.89 28.01
N ASP A 222 16.21 -8.21 27.63
CA ASP A 222 15.42 -7.41 28.57
C ASP A 222 13.95 -7.82 28.57
N LEU A 223 13.33 -8.05 27.41
CA LEU A 223 11.89 -8.30 27.28
C LEU A 223 11.38 -9.46 28.15
N LEU A 224 12.16 -10.54 28.33
CA LEU A 224 11.80 -11.64 29.21
C LEU A 224 11.61 -11.15 30.66
N TYR A 225 12.50 -10.28 31.11
CA TYR A 225 12.47 -9.71 32.46
C TYR A 225 11.38 -8.65 32.59
N GLU A 226 11.17 -7.81 31.59
CA GLU A 226 10.06 -6.84 31.56
C GLU A 226 8.71 -7.54 31.70
N ILE A 227 8.44 -8.59 30.90
CA ILE A 227 7.21 -9.39 31.01
C ILE A 227 7.07 -10.00 32.41
N ARG A 228 8.19 -10.41 33.02
CA ARG A 228 8.20 -11.00 34.36
C ARG A 228 7.88 -9.99 35.44
N ASP A 229 8.56 -8.85 35.42
CA ASP A 229 8.55 -7.84 36.46
C ASP A 229 7.19 -7.10 36.47
N THR A 230 6.56 -7.00 35.31
CA THR A 230 5.21 -6.45 35.08
C THR A 230 4.10 -7.50 35.30
N ARG A 231 4.48 -8.73 35.65
CA ARG A 231 3.59 -9.86 35.98
C ARG A 231 2.67 -10.31 34.83
N ASN A 232 3.15 -10.15 33.60
CA ASN A 232 2.41 -10.50 32.39
C ASN A 232 2.73 -11.91 31.85
N GLN A 233 3.51 -12.73 32.57
CA GLN A 233 3.97 -14.07 32.11
C GLN A 233 2.82 -14.98 31.67
N SER A 234 1.69 -14.95 32.39
CA SER A 234 0.54 -15.80 32.08
C SER A 234 -0.28 -15.28 30.90
N SER A 235 -0.42 -13.96 30.80
CA SER A 235 -1.16 -13.27 29.73
C SER A 235 -0.40 -13.30 28.40
N LEU A 236 0.93 -13.20 28.45
CA LEU A 236 1.86 -13.24 27.31
C LEU A 236 2.59 -14.58 27.19
N ARG A 237 1.96 -15.68 27.65
CA ARG A 237 2.62 -16.98 27.80
C ARG A 237 3.32 -17.47 26.53
N ALA A 238 2.71 -17.30 25.36
CA ALA A 238 3.30 -17.76 24.10
C ALA A 238 4.64 -17.06 23.85
N LEU A 239 4.63 -15.73 23.84
CA LEU A 239 5.84 -14.91 23.71
C LEU A 239 6.86 -15.19 24.83
N PHE A 240 6.44 -15.15 26.10
CA PHE A 240 7.32 -15.36 27.25
C PHE A 240 8.09 -16.69 27.18
N THR A 241 7.45 -17.76 26.71
CA THR A 241 8.09 -19.07 26.56
C THR A 241 8.86 -19.25 25.25
N ALA A 242 8.69 -18.33 24.28
CA ALA A 242 9.39 -18.34 23.01
C ALA A 242 10.75 -17.63 23.09
N LEU A 243 10.88 -16.58 23.91
CA LEU A 243 12.11 -15.78 23.99
C LEU A 243 13.38 -16.62 24.25
N PRO A 244 13.41 -17.59 25.19
CA PRO A 244 14.61 -18.42 25.38
C PRO A 244 14.96 -19.35 24.22
N LYS A 245 14.03 -19.57 23.29
CA LYS A 245 14.21 -20.46 22.14
C LYS A 245 14.79 -19.75 20.92
N VAL A 246 14.84 -18.42 20.95
CA VAL A 246 15.45 -17.62 19.88
C VAL A 246 16.91 -18.02 19.73
N ASP A 247 17.27 -18.50 18.54
CA ASP A 247 18.64 -18.89 18.18
C ASP A 247 19.23 -17.92 17.16
N ARG A 248 18.41 -17.45 16.21
CA ARG A 248 18.79 -16.59 15.10
C ARG A 248 17.81 -15.44 14.94
N ALA A 249 18.31 -14.24 14.66
CA ALA A 249 17.54 -13.13 14.10
C ALA A 249 18.03 -12.85 12.68
N GLU A 250 17.11 -12.82 11.73
CA GLU A 250 17.34 -12.33 10.36
C GLU A 250 16.92 -10.86 10.31
N LEU A 251 17.83 -9.98 9.89
CA LEU A 251 17.48 -8.59 9.60
C LEU A 251 17.02 -8.51 8.14
N HIS A 252 15.94 -7.79 7.88
CA HIS A 252 15.22 -7.75 6.61
C HIS A 252 14.97 -9.16 6.07
N GLY A 253 14.46 -10.02 6.96
CA GLY A 253 14.28 -11.44 6.74
C GLY A 253 12.99 -11.76 6.02
N THR A 254 12.92 -12.98 5.46
CA THR A 254 11.72 -13.45 4.78
C THR A 254 11.23 -14.79 5.32
N VAL A 255 9.92 -14.97 5.38
CA VAL A 255 9.26 -16.20 5.79
C VAL A 255 8.59 -16.83 4.58
N ASP A 256 9.07 -18.02 4.23
CA ASP A 256 8.48 -18.84 3.18
C ASP A 256 7.19 -19.49 3.67
N LEU A 257 6.10 -19.18 2.98
CA LEU A 257 4.79 -19.75 3.18
C LEU A 257 4.66 -20.96 2.27
N VAL A 258 4.45 -22.14 2.85
CA VAL A 258 4.26 -23.39 2.10
C VAL A 258 2.77 -23.75 1.98
N ASP A 259 2.39 -24.34 0.86
CA ASP A 259 1.06 -24.89 0.61
C ASP A 259 0.84 -26.23 1.33
N GLU A 260 -0.36 -26.82 1.19
CA GLU A 260 -0.70 -28.12 1.78
C GLU A 260 0.17 -29.28 1.25
N GLU A 261 0.83 -29.10 0.11
CA GLU A 261 1.74 -30.07 -0.52
C GLU A 261 3.21 -29.85 -0.07
N GLY A 262 3.47 -28.85 0.77
CA GLY A 262 4.80 -28.48 1.26
C GLY A 262 5.65 -27.75 0.23
N LYS A 263 5.05 -27.20 -0.84
CA LYS A 263 5.75 -26.37 -1.82
C LYS A 263 5.65 -24.90 -1.41
N ARG A 264 6.70 -24.14 -1.71
CA ARG A 264 6.71 -22.69 -1.53
C ARG A 264 5.61 -22.06 -2.39
N ASP A 265 4.70 -21.37 -1.72
CA ASP A 265 3.51 -20.71 -2.26
C ASP A 265 3.74 -19.21 -2.35
N GLU A 266 4.01 -18.59 -1.20
CA GLU A 266 4.23 -17.15 -1.04
C GLU A 266 5.46 -16.88 -0.16
N GLU A 267 5.95 -15.64 -0.17
CA GLU A 267 6.97 -15.15 0.75
C GLU A 267 6.44 -13.90 1.45
N ARG A 268 6.73 -13.76 2.74
CA ARG A 268 6.47 -12.52 3.50
C ARG A 268 7.77 -11.96 4.04
N ALA A 269 8.04 -10.69 3.77
CA ALA A 269 9.19 -9.97 4.30
C ALA A 269 8.81 -9.28 5.61
N PHE A 270 9.78 -9.17 6.51
CA PHE A 270 9.71 -8.42 7.76
C PHE A 270 11.08 -7.82 8.06
N ASP A 271 11.13 -6.69 8.74
CA ASP A 271 12.40 -6.05 9.09
C ASP A 271 13.23 -6.88 10.08
N VAL A 272 12.56 -7.66 10.94
CA VAL A 272 13.22 -8.65 11.81
C VAL A 272 12.41 -9.95 11.87
N VAL A 273 13.08 -11.09 11.70
CA VAL A 273 12.50 -12.41 11.95
C VAL A 273 13.35 -13.16 12.99
N LEU A 274 12.80 -13.38 14.19
CA LEU A 274 13.42 -14.20 15.22
C LEU A 274 13.00 -15.66 15.03
N ARG A 275 13.98 -16.55 14.93
CA ARG A 275 13.78 -17.99 14.70
C ARG A 275 14.38 -18.83 15.81
N ASP A 276 13.80 -20.00 15.97
CA ASP A 276 14.41 -21.05 16.77
C ASP A 276 15.56 -21.74 16.02
N ARG A 277 16.21 -22.70 16.69
CA ARG A 277 17.31 -23.49 16.11
C ARG A 277 16.91 -24.32 14.88
N MET A 278 15.63 -24.65 14.73
CA MET A 278 15.11 -25.41 13.58
C MET A 278 14.74 -24.50 12.41
N GLY A 279 14.80 -23.18 12.59
CA GLY A 279 14.42 -22.19 11.59
C GLY A 279 12.95 -21.80 11.61
N THR A 280 12.17 -22.26 12.61
CA THR A 280 10.76 -21.88 12.76
C THR A 280 10.68 -20.42 13.21
N PRO A 281 9.89 -19.56 12.53
CA PRO A 281 9.68 -18.17 12.94
C PRO A 281 8.90 -18.11 14.25
N LEU A 282 9.47 -17.48 15.27
CA LEU A 282 8.87 -17.28 16.59
C LEU A 282 8.28 -15.87 16.73
N VAL A 283 8.99 -14.87 16.20
CA VAL A 283 8.61 -13.46 16.26
C VAL A 283 8.93 -12.82 14.92
N VAL A 284 8.03 -11.96 14.45
CA VAL A 284 8.28 -11.05 13.32
C VAL A 284 8.14 -9.60 13.78
N ALA A 285 8.85 -8.67 13.14
CA ALA A 285 8.72 -7.26 13.44
C ALA A 285 8.91 -6.39 12.20
N ASP A 286 8.16 -5.30 12.14
CA ASP A 286 8.34 -4.20 11.19
C ASP A 286 8.77 -2.94 11.95
N VAL A 287 9.66 -2.17 11.34
CA VAL A 287 10.38 -1.04 11.92
C VAL A 287 10.09 0.23 11.12
N THR A 288 9.58 1.25 11.81
CA THR A 288 9.47 2.61 11.28
C THR A 288 10.57 3.49 11.88
N ASP A 289 11.70 3.60 11.18
CA ASP A 289 12.86 4.46 11.57
C ASP A 289 12.74 5.91 11.07
N SER A 290 11.52 6.39 10.87
CA SER A 290 11.27 7.76 10.45
C SER A 290 10.72 8.59 11.60
N ARG A 291 10.71 9.92 11.43
CA ARG A 291 10.02 10.83 12.36
C ARG A 291 8.51 10.82 12.16
N GLU A 292 8.03 10.25 11.06
CA GLU A 292 6.60 10.14 10.78
C GLU A 292 5.97 9.11 11.71
N PRO A 293 4.71 9.31 12.12
CA PRO A 293 4.02 8.35 12.93
C PRO A 293 3.78 7.04 12.18
N THR A 294 3.73 5.94 12.93
CA THR A 294 3.25 4.67 12.38
C THR A 294 1.74 4.75 12.16
N THR A 295 1.32 4.45 10.94
CA THR A 295 -0.06 4.63 10.46
C THR A 295 -0.92 3.37 10.62
N GLU A 296 -2.24 3.52 10.46
CA GLU A 296 -3.17 2.40 10.38
C GLU A 296 -2.76 1.38 9.31
N SER A 297 -2.45 1.83 8.09
CA SER A 297 -2.09 0.95 6.97
C SER A 297 -0.81 0.16 7.22
N MET A 298 0.21 0.79 7.83
CA MET A 298 1.45 0.10 8.20
C MET A 298 1.18 -1.02 9.21
N LEU A 299 0.29 -0.79 10.17
CA LEU A 299 -0.06 -1.81 11.15
C LEU A 299 -0.88 -2.95 10.52
N ASP A 300 -1.84 -2.62 9.65
CA ASP A 300 -2.64 -3.60 8.94
C ASP A 300 -1.77 -4.51 8.05
N GLU A 301 -0.74 -3.96 7.42
CA GLU A 301 0.26 -4.73 6.66
C GLU A 301 0.99 -5.75 7.54
N LEU A 302 1.53 -5.32 8.68
CA LEU A 302 2.18 -6.22 9.66
C LEU A 302 1.21 -7.31 10.14
N VAL A 303 0.00 -6.92 10.53
CA VAL A 303 -1.02 -7.86 11.05
C VAL A 303 -1.44 -8.85 9.96
N GLY A 304 -1.60 -8.41 8.71
CA GLY A 304 -1.85 -9.26 7.56
C GLY A 304 -0.72 -10.26 7.33
N GLY A 305 0.53 -9.77 7.25
CA GLY A 305 1.73 -10.60 7.14
C GLY A 305 1.83 -11.66 8.23
N ALA A 306 1.68 -11.26 9.49
CA ALA A 306 1.73 -12.15 10.63
C ALA A 306 0.57 -13.16 10.65
N ASN A 307 -0.63 -12.79 10.19
CA ASN A 307 -1.75 -13.73 10.02
C ASN A 307 -1.45 -14.80 8.98
N ASP A 308 -0.83 -14.42 7.86
CA ASP A 308 -0.49 -15.37 6.81
C ASP A 308 0.61 -16.36 7.23
N VAL A 309 1.59 -15.88 8.00
CA VAL A 309 2.59 -16.73 8.66
C VAL A 309 1.93 -17.65 9.69
N ALA A 310 1.19 -17.11 10.66
CA ALA A 310 0.54 -17.90 11.72
C ALA A 310 -0.55 -18.85 11.20
N GLY A 311 -1.08 -18.61 10.00
CA GLY A 311 -2.02 -19.49 9.32
C GLY A 311 -1.39 -20.81 8.87
N ARG A 312 -0.11 -20.75 8.49
CA ARG A 312 0.67 -21.85 7.89
C ARG A 312 1.69 -22.46 8.86
N ASP A 313 2.22 -21.67 9.81
CA ASP A 313 3.16 -22.10 10.84
C ASP A 313 2.61 -21.81 12.25
N ASP A 314 2.46 -22.86 13.06
CA ASP A 314 1.95 -22.76 14.43
C ASP A 314 3.00 -22.22 15.44
N GLY A 315 4.22 -21.96 14.99
CA GLY A 315 5.35 -21.47 15.79
C GLY A 315 5.33 -19.96 16.07
N LEU A 316 4.62 -19.17 15.25
CA LEU A 316 4.59 -17.72 15.42
C LEU A 316 3.88 -17.33 16.73
N CYS A 317 4.62 -16.68 17.63
CA CYS A 317 4.17 -16.32 18.96
C CYS A 317 3.84 -14.83 19.10
N ALA A 318 4.49 -13.96 18.33
CA ALA A 318 4.25 -12.53 18.37
C ALA A 318 4.62 -11.81 17.06
N ALA A 319 4.00 -10.66 16.85
CA ALA A 319 4.32 -9.68 15.82
C ALA A 319 4.53 -8.31 16.48
N PHE A 320 5.60 -7.60 16.12
CA PHE A 320 5.95 -6.31 16.71
C PHE A 320 5.92 -5.20 15.65
N SER A 321 5.24 -4.10 15.95
CA SER A 321 5.47 -2.84 15.24
C SER A 321 6.35 -1.97 16.13
N VAL A 322 7.51 -1.59 15.61
CA VAL A 322 8.54 -0.83 16.34
C VAL A 322 8.69 0.52 15.64
N THR A 323 8.61 1.61 16.39
CA THR A 323 8.66 2.96 15.81
C THR A 323 9.62 3.87 16.55
N ALA A 324 10.42 4.65 15.82
CA ALA A 324 11.25 5.72 16.38
C ALA A 324 10.42 6.91 16.90
N SER A 325 9.14 6.96 16.55
CA SER A 325 8.26 8.12 16.75
C SER A 325 7.12 7.79 17.71
N PHE A 326 5.89 7.70 17.20
CA PHE A 326 4.68 7.38 17.93
C PHE A 326 3.68 6.68 17.01
N PHE A 327 2.67 6.04 17.60
CA PHE A 327 1.55 5.46 16.88
C PHE A 327 0.43 6.49 16.73
N GLU A 328 -0.07 6.71 15.52
CA GLU A 328 -1.23 7.57 15.34
C GLU A 328 -2.52 6.89 15.84
N PRO A 329 -3.62 7.64 16.06
CA PRO A 329 -4.87 7.07 16.56
C PRO A 329 -5.41 5.92 15.72
N GLY A 330 -5.31 5.98 14.39
CA GLY A 330 -5.75 4.90 13.49
C GLY A 330 -4.99 3.60 13.71
N ALA A 331 -3.66 3.66 13.90
CA ALA A 331 -2.86 2.48 14.26
C ALA A 331 -3.30 1.87 15.61
N LEU A 332 -3.59 2.69 16.61
CA LEU A 332 -4.07 2.19 17.91
C LEU A 332 -5.47 1.55 17.80
N GLU A 333 -6.33 2.09 16.94
CA GLU A 333 -7.66 1.53 16.64
C GLU A 333 -7.53 0.18 15.91
N ALA A 334 -6.69 0.10 14.87
CA ALA A 334 -6.40 -1.15 14.17
C ALA A 334 -5.82 -2.22 15.10
N ALA A 335 -4.91 -1.86 16.02
CA ALA A 335 -4.41 -2.78 17.04
C ALA A 335 -5.52 -3.31 17.95
N ALA A 336 -6.41 -2.42 18.40
CA ALA A 336 -7.56 -2.79 19.21
C ALA A 336 -8.49 -3.73 18.45
N ASP A 337 -8.83 -3.42 17.20
CA ASP A 337 -9.71 -4.23 16.37
C ASP A 337 -9.11 -5.62 16.09
N ALA A 338 -7.84 -5.69 15.70
CA ALA A 338 -7.14 -6.94 15.42
C ALA A 338 -7.07 -7.87 16.64
N THR A 339 -6.95 -7.31 17.84
CA THR A 339 -6.83 -8.08 19.10
C THR A 339 -8.16 -8.33 19.81
N GLY A 340 -9.28 -7.90 19.21
CA GLY A 340 -10.64 -8.06 19.76
C GLY A 340 -10.97 -7.09 20.90
N GLY A 341 -10.28 -5.95 20.94
CA GLY A 341 -10.31 -4.90 21.94
C GLY A 341 -11.43 -3.89 21.80
N GLY A 342 -12.69 -4.34 21.88
CA GLY A 342 -13.73 -3.50 22.49
C GLY A 342 -13.60 -3.53 24.03
N LEU A 343 -14.16 -2.52 24.73
CA LEU A 343 -14.21 -2.30 26.20
C LEU A 343 -14.62 -3.51 27.11
N LEU A 344 -14.85 -4.70 26.54
CA LEU A 344 -15.34 -5.91 27.20
C LEU A 344 -14.48 -7.17 26.92
N GLY A 345 -13.31 -7.03 26.29
CA GLY A 345 -12.42 -8.16 25.94
C GLY A 345 -11.86 -8.91 27.16
N ARG A 346 -12.60 -9.89 27.68
CA ARG A 346 -12.18 -10.82 28.76
C ARG A 346 -11.22 -11.92 28.28
N GLY A 347 -10.34 -11.62 27.33
CA GLY A 347 -9.30 -12.55 26.89
C GLY A 347 -8.34 -12.86 28.03
N LYS A 348 -7.97 -14.15 28.21
CA LYS A 348 -6.88 -14.53 29.13
C LYS A 348 -5.51 -14.09 28.61
N HIS A 349 -5.44 -13.68 27.35
CA HIS A 349 -4.25 -13.28 26.63
C HIS A 349 -4.33 -11.80 26.32
N LYS A 350 -3.28 -11.05 26.66
CA LYS A 350 -3.17 -9.62 26.35
C LYS A 350 -2.77 -9.45 24.88
N SER A 351 -3.35 -8.45 24.22
CA SER A 351 -3.04 -8.04 22.84
C SER A 351 -2.89 -9.24 21.90
N PHE A 352 -3.92 -10.07 21.79
CA PHE A 352 -3.82 -11.37 21.12
C PHE A 352 -4.69 -11.41 19.86
N VAL A 353 -4.05 -11.54 18.70
CA VAL A 353 -4.71 -11.73 17.41
C VAL A 353 -5.07 -13.20 17.27
N ARG A 354 -6.38 -13.50 17.17
CA ARG A 354 -6.88 -14.87 17.22
C ARG A 354 -7.26 -15.39 15.84
N LEU A 355 -6.47 -16.33 15.31
CA LEU A 355 -6.79 -17.04 14.07
C LEU A 355 -7.76 -18.21 14.31
N SER A 356 -7.56 -18.97 15.38
CA SER A 356 -8.40 -20.13 15.71
C SER A 356 -8.55 -20.32 17.22
N ARG A 357 -9.13 -21.44 17.68
CA ARG A 357 -9.21 -21.75 19.12
C ARG A 357 -7.84 -22.02 19.75
N LYS A 358 -6.87 -22.44 18.96
CA LYS A 358 -5.52 -22.83 19.42
C LYS A 358 -4.39 -22.02 18.77
N ARG A 359 -4.71 -21.18 17.78
CA ARG A 359 -3.74 -20.43 16.98
C ARG A 359 -3.99 -18.94 17.06
N GLY A 360 -2.90 -18.20 17.09
CA GLY A 360 -2.87 -16.75 17.27
C GLY A 360 -1.50 -16.33 17.77
N PHE A 361 -1.25 -15.03 17.73
CA PHE A 361 0.00 -14.41 18.16
C PHE A 361 -0.29 -13.16 18.97
N HIS A 362 0.69 -12.71 19.76
CA HIS A 362 0.61 -11.43 20.44
C HIS A 362 1.00 -10.30 19.49
N LEU A 363 0.16 -9.26 19.38
CA LEU A 363 0.53 -8.03 18.70
C LEU A 363 1.16 -7.08 19.72
N CYS A 364 2.36 -6.58 19.43
CA CYS A 364 3.09 -5.69 20.31
C CYS A 364 3.42 -4.38 19.58
N LEU A 365 3.08 -3.24 20.20
CA LEU A 365 3.46 -1.91 19.71
C LEU A 365 4.56 -1.36 20.62
N VAL A 366 5.67 -0.95 20.02
CA VAL A 366 6.89 -0.56 20.73
C VAL A 366 7.39 0.78 20.22
N GLU A 367 7.61 1.71 21.14
CA GLU A 367 8.29 2.98 20.87
C GLU A 367 9.78 2.83 21.20
N ALA A 368 10.65 3.06 20.22
CA ALA A 368 12.10 3.10 20.38
C ALA A 368 12.53 4.55 20.59
N ARG A 369 12.98 4.90 21.80
CA ARG A 369 13.38 6.27 22.17
C ARG A 369 14.71 6.27 22.89
N ASP A 370 15.65 7.09 22.44
CA ASP A 370 16.97 7.26 23.07
C ASP A 370 17.74 5.93 23.28
N GLY A 371 17.51 4.94 22.41
CA GLY A 371 18.11 3.60 22.52
C GLY A 371 17.41 2.63 23.48
N GLU A 372 16.29 3.05 24.10
CA GLU A 372 15.42 2.20 24.91
C GLU A 372 14.16 1.81 24.14
N PHE A 373 13.56 0.68 24.50
CA PHE A 373 12.34 0.15 23.89
C PHE A 373 11.22 0.12 24.93
N HIS A 374 10.06 0.68 24.59
CA HIS A 374 8.91 0.75 25.48
C HIS A 374 7.68 0.11 24.84
N VAL A 375 7.18 -0.97 25.44
CA VAL A 375 5.99 -1.66 24.96
C VAL A 375 4.73 -0.91 25.40
N THR A 376 4.11 -0.20 24.47
CA THR A 376 2.88 0.58 24.72
C THR A 376 1.63 -0.30 24.66
N VAL A 377 1.64 -1.29 23.76
CA VAL A 377 0.55 -2.26 23.62
C VAL A 377 1.13 -3.67 23.55
N PRO A 378 0.72 -4.61 24.42
CA PRO A 378 0.07 -4.30 25.68
C PRO A 378 1.05 -3.55 26.59
N GLU A 379 0.56 -2.62 27.40
CA GLU A 379 1.37 -1.90 28.38
C GLU A 379 2.11 -2.90 29.29
N LEU A 380 3.44 -2.78 29.29
CA LEU A 380 4.37 -3.50 30.17
C LEU A 380 4.95 -2.52 31.19
#